data_AF-A0A9P9MG83-F1
#
_entry.id   AF-A0A9P9MG83-F1
#
_cell.length_a   1.000
_cell.length_b   1.000
_cell.length_c   1.000
_cell.angle_alpha   90.00
_cell.angle_beta   90.00
_cell.angle_gamma   90.00
#
_symmetry.space_group_name_H-M   'P 1'
#
loop_
_entity.id
_entity.type
_entity.pdbx_description
1 polymer ?
#
loop_
_entity_poly.entity_id
_entity_poly.type
_entity_poly.pdbx_seq_one_letter_code
_entity_poly.pdbx_strand_id
1 'polypeptide(L)'
;MTQQRLHELSNRGTSSRGPTHYRDSELPQSMALLPLHYDLFLDLHTAKKDAFYALDRIFHHAACSESQFLNLMQNEIEDEMGILECEERRSCALDNLQYFEYILRRHVSNIRTTLCNLESGIYTSWPKCDTTSGSKRAALAFQRLVMDYKELLYHATNLATQCTQGMSVMMNRSVVAESRKSIEQPERLKKLTLLATSSYLCHSRLLSSA
;
A
#
# COMPACT_ATOMS: atom_id res chain seq x y z
N MET A 1 -39.68 24.62 8.21
CA MET A 1 -40.33 24.10 6.97
C MET A 1 -39.33 24.11 5.82
N THR A 2 -38.27 23.31 5.91
CA THR A 2 -37.14 23.36 4.96
C THR A 2 -36.47 22.00 4.77
N GLN A 3 -37.21 20.89 4.99
CA GLN A 3 -36.72 19.54 4.67
C GLN A 3 -37.23 19.00 3.33
N GLN A 4 -38.11 19.73 2.64
CA GLN A 4 -38.79 19.20 1.45
C GLN A 4 -38.15 19.59 0.10
N ARG A 5 -37.07 20.39 0.11
CA ARG A 5 -36.45 20.92 -1.13
C ARG A 5 -35.18 20.19 -1.59
N LEU A 6 -34.64 19.27 -0.79
CA LEU A 6 -33.42 18.51 -1.12
C LEU A 6 -33.67 17.24 -1.94
N HIS A 7 -34.92 16.79 -2.07
CA HIS A 7 -35.26 15.58 -2.83
C HIS A 7 -35.56 15.87 -4.32
N GLU A 8 -35.63 17.15 -4.73
CA GLU A 8 -36.09 17.54 -6.08
C GLU A 8 -34.97 17.98 -7.04
N LEU A 9 -33.72 18.14 -6.59
CA LEU A 9 -32.61 18.55 -7.49
C LEU A 9 -31.79 17.38 -8.03
N SER A 10 -32.03 16.15 -7.58
CA SER A 10 -31.33 14.96 -8.09
C SER A 10 -31.99 14.34 -9.32
N ASN A 11 -33.17 14.80 -9.75
CA ASN A 11 -34.05 14.04 -10.64
C ASN A 11 -34.31 14.69 -12.02
N ARG A 12 -33.27 15.29 -12.63
CA ARG A 12 -33.34 15.76 -14.03
C ARG A 12 -32.17 15.25 -14.86
N GLY A 13 -32.32 14.04 -15.36
CA GLY A 13 -31.40 13.43 -16.33
C GLY A 13 -31.92 12.08 -16.82
N THR A 14 -33.02 12.06 -17.57
CA THR A 14 -33.52 10.83 -18.20
C THR A 14 -32.89 10.58 -19.56
N SER A 15 -32.32 9.38 -19.73
CA SER A 15 -32.45 8.47 -20.90
C SER A 15 -31.15 8.08 -21.62
N SER A 16 -30.64 6.86 -21.36
CA SER A 16 -30.71 5.72 -22.31
C SER A 16 -29.67 4.60 -22.04
N ARG A 17 -30.19 3.41 -21.69
CA ARG A 17 -29.73 2.02 -21.93
C ARG A 17 -28.36 1.50 -21.41
N GLY A 18 -28.44 0.55 -20.47
CA GLY A 18 -27.48 -0.54 -20.21
C GLY A 18 -27.56 -1.07 -18.77
N PRO A 19 -27.65 -2.40 -18.48
CA PRO A 19 -27.72 -2.89 -17.11
C PRO A 19 -26.31 -3.14 -16.56
N THR A 20 -25.74 -2.17 -15.86
CA THR A 20 -24.55 -2.38 -15.02
C THR A 20 -24.98 -2.36 -13.56
N HIS A 21 -24.99 -3.53 -12.95
CA HIS A 21 -25.24 -3.73 -11.54
C HIS A 21 -23.97 -3.33 -10.74
N TYR A 22 -23.60 -2.05 -10.76
CA TYR A 22 -22.73 -1.47 -9.74
C TYR A 22 -23.64 -0.75 -8.76
N ARG A 23 -23.88 -1.38 -7.61
CA ARG A 23 -24.20 -0.61 -6.42
C ARG A 23 -22.96 0.24 -6.18
N ASP A 24 -23.08 1.53 -6.46
CA ASP A 24 -22.30 2.55 -5.78
C ASP A 24 -22.54 2.35 -4.28
N SER A 25 -21.74 1.49 -3.67
CA SER A 25 -21.45 1.63 -2.25
C SER A 25 -20.81 2.99 -2.15
N GLU A 26 -21.60 3.97 -1.71
CA GLU A 26 -21.15 5.32 -1.40
C GLU A 26 -19.86 5.21 -0.59
N LEU A 27 -18.73 5.43 -1.27
CA LEU A 27 -17.43 5.42 -0.63
C LEU A 27 -17.46 6.55 0.40
N PRO A 28 -17.32 6.27 1.71
CA PRO A 28 -17.36 7.31 2.73
C PRO A 28 -16.10 8.19 2.72
N GLN A 29 -15.25 8.09 1.69
CA GLN A 29 -14.11 8.98 1.46
C GLN A 29 -14.55 10.28 0.80
N SER A 30 -15.39 11.04 1.50
CA SER A 30 -15.94 12.28 0.97
C SER A 30 -15.32 13.47 1.68
N MET A 31 -14.13 13.89 1.23
CA MET A 31 -13.64 15.25 1.55
C MET A 31 -14.65 16.33 1.12
N ALA A 32 -15.56 16.03 0.18
CA ALA A 32 -16.66 16.91 -0.17
C ALA A 32 -17.66 17.14 0.97
N LEU A 33 -17.74 16.22 1.95
CA LEU A 33 -18.57 16.39 3.15
C LEU A 33 -17.82 17.09 4.29
N LEU A 34 -16.52 17.36 4.15
CA LEU A 34 -15.74 18.02 5.19
C LEU A 34 -16.36 19.37 5.60
N PRO A 35 -16.77 20.27 4.69
CA PRO A 35 -17.42 21.52 5.08
C PRO A 35 -18.76 21.32 5.82
N LEU A 36 -19.44 20.20 5.58
CA LEU A 36 -20.73 19.89 6.21
C LEU A 36 -20.54 19.26 7.59
N HIS A 37 -19.44 18.55 7.82
CA HIS A 37 -19.22 17.77 9.05
C HIS A 37 -18.12 18.33 9.95
N TYR A 38 -17.40 19.36 9.52
CA TYR A 38 -16.29 19.95 10.27
C TYR A 38 -16.73 20.45 11.66
N ASP A 39 -17.91 21.07 11.74
CA ASP A 39 -18.41 21.70 12.97
C ASP A 39 -19.00 20.69 13.99
N LEU A 40 -19.41 19.49 13.54
CA LEU A 40 -20.24 18.57 14.34
C LEU A 40 -19.56 18.07 15.61
N PHE A 41 -18.22 18.01 15.62
CA PHE A 41 -17.45 17.46 16.74
C PHE A 41 -16.36 18.42 17.23
N LEU A 42 -16.41 19.69 16.82
CA LEU A 42 -15.41 20.69 17.17
C LEU A 42 -15.94 21.62 18.26
N ASP A 43 -15.19 21.78 19.36
CA ASP A 43 -15.50 22.84 20.33
C ASP A 43 -15.13 24.20 19.73
N LEU A 44 -16.14 24.87 19.17
CA LEU A 44 -15.99 26.12 18.43
C LEU A 44 -15.33 27.23 19.28
N HIS A 45 -15.52 27.22 20.60
CA HIS A 45 -14.87 28.19 21.48
C HIS A 45 -13.36 27.99 21.56
N THR A 46 -12.92 26.74 21.62
CA THR A 46 -11.50 26.39 21.60
C THR A 46 -10.90 26.60 20.21
N ALA A 47 -11.61 26.18 19.15
CA ALA A 47 -11.13 26.30 17.77
C ALA A 47 -10.94 27.75 17.31
N LYS A 48 -11.78 28.69 17.78
CA LYS A 48 -11.60 30.12 17.50
C LYS A 48 -10.32 30.71 18.08
N LYS A 49 -9.78 30.09 19.13
CA LYS A 49 -8.61 30.59 19.87
C LYS A 49 -7.33 29.79 19.63
N ASP A 50 -7.46 28.55 19.18
CA ASP A 50 -6.36 27.62 18.96
C ASP A 50 -6.36 27.13 17.51
N ALA A 51 -5.38 27.61 16.73
CA ALA A 51 -5.33 27.34 15.30
C ALA A 51 -5.04 25.86 15.00
N PHE A 52 -4.28 25.18 15.87
CA PHE A 52 -4.02 23.75 15.70
C PHE A 52 -5.31 22.96 15.95
N TYR A 53 -6.01 23.26 17.05
CA TYR A 53 -7.26 22.58 17.38
C TYR A 53 -8.33 22.79 16.30
N ALA A 54 -8.38 23.97 15.67
CA ALA A 54 -9.24 24.18 14.51
C ALA A 54 -8.87 23.20 13.37
N LEU A 55 -7.59 23.05 13.04
CA LEU A 55 -7.17 22.21 11.92
C LEU A 55 -7.13 20.70 12.24
N ASP A 56 -7.27 20.31 13.51
CA ASP A 56 -7.25 18.92 13.98
C ASP A 56 -8.12 17.98 13.14
N ARG A 57 -9.33 18.40 12.80
CA ARG A 57 -10.26 17.58 11.98
C ARG A 57 -9.77 17.31 10.57
N ILE A 58 -9.06 18.27 9.97
CA ILE A 58 -8.49 18.11 8.63
C ILE A 58 -7.34 17.11 8.69
N PHE A 59 -6.46 17.24 9.68
CA PHE A 59 -5.36 16.30 9.87
C PHE A 59 -5.87 14.89 10.19
N HIS A 60 -6.89 14.76 11.03
CA HIS A 60 -7.49 13.48 11.34
C HIS A 60 -8.13 12.82 10.11
N HIS A 61 -8.82 13.60 9.27
CA HIS A 61 -9.35 13.09 8.01
C HIS A 61 -8.22 12.63 7.07
N ALA A 62 -7.14 13.40 6.96
CA ALA A 62 -5.97 13.00 6.16
C ALA A 62 -5.35 11.70 6.69
N ALA A 63 -5.21 11.55 8.01
CA ALA A 63 -4.73 10.32 8.64
C ALA A 63 -5.67 9.12 8.34
N CYS A 64 -6.99 9.32 8.38
CA CYS A 64 -7.95 8.28 8.02
C CYS A 64 -7.85 7.88 6.54
N SER A 65 -7.69 8.85 5.64
CA SER A 65 -7.49 8.59 4.21
C SER A 65 -6.20 7.80 3.97
N GLU A 66 -5.12 8.15 4.66
CA GLU A 66 -3.85 7.44 4.60
C GLU A 66 -3.99 6.00 5.11
N SER A 67 -4.68 5.79 6.25
CA SER A 67 -4.97 4.44 6.76
C SER A 67 -5.74 3.60 5.73
N GLN A 68 -6.76 4.17 5.08
CA GLN A 68 -7.54 3.45 4.08
C GLN A 68 -6.71 3.11 2.84
N PHE A 69 -5.82 4.02 2.41
CA PHE A 69 -4.85 3.74 1.36
C PHE A 69 -3.91 2.59 1.76
N LEU A 70 -3.35 2.60 2.98
CA LEU A 70 -2.46 1.54 3.45
C LEU A 70 -3.17 0.18 3.58
N ASN A 71 -4.44 0.17 3.99
CA ASN A 71 -5.26 -1.05 4.02
C ASN A 71 -5.47 -1.61 2.61
N LEU A 72 -5.71 -0.76 1.61
CA LEU A 72 -5.79 -1.20 0.21
C LEU A 72 -4.46 -1.79 -0.24
N MET A 73 -3.36 -1.07 -0.01
CA MET A 73 -2.02 -1.54 -0.38
C MET A 73 -1.69 -2.87 0.28
N GLN A 74 -2.08 -3.07 1.54
CA GLN A 74 -1.88 -4.34 2.23
C GLN A 74 -2.58 -5.50 1.49
N ASN A 75 -3.86 -5.34 1.12
CA ASN A 75 -4.59 -6.37 0.38
C ASN A 75 -3.94 -6.67 -0.98
N GLU A 76 -3.56 -5.63 -1.73
CA GLU A 76 -2.90 -5.79 -3.04
C GLU A 76 -1.54 -6.49 -2.91
N ILE A 77 -0.77 -6.17 -1.86
CA ILE A 77 0.50 -6.85 -1.58
C ILE A 77 0.25 -8.32 -1.24
N GLU A 78 -0.73 -8.63 -0.40
CA GLU A 78 -1.08 -10.01 -0.02
C GLU A 78 -1.48 -10.84 -1.24
N ASP A 79 -2.28 -10.28 -2.15
CA ASP A 79 -2.69 -10.92 -3.40
C ASP A 79 -1.49 -11.20 -4.32
N GLU A 80 -0.62 -10.21 -4.55
CA GLU A 80 0.57 -10.39 -5.38
C GLU A 80 1.55 -11.39 -4.76
N MET A 81 1.70 -11.38 -3.44
CA MET A 81 2.51 -12.35 -2.71
C MET A 81 2.01 -13.79 -2.91
N GLY A 82 0.69 -14.00 -3.02
CA GLY A 82 0.10 -15.28 -3.39
C GLY A 82 0.40 -15.70 -4.84
N ILE A 83 0.44 -14.75 -5.76
CA ILE A 83 0.71 -15.00 -7.19
C ILE A 83 2.15 -15.44 -7.44
N LEU A 84 3.10 -15.05 -6.59
CA LEU A 84 4.53 -15.36 -6.74
C LEU A 84 4.86 -16.87 -6.86
N GLU A 85 4.00 -17.74 -6.32
CA GLU A 85 4.15 -19.19 -6.44
C GLU A 85 3.92 -19.69 -7.88
N CYS A 86 3.14 -18.96 -8.67
CA CYS A 86 2.84 -19.28 -10.07
C CYS A 86 3.99 -18.84 -11.01
N GLU A 87 4.71 -19.81 -11.60
CA GLU A 87 5.85 -19.53 -12.49
C GLU A 87 5.51 -18.56 -13.64
N GLU A 88 4.33 -18.68 -14.22
CA GLU A 88 3.91 -17.92 -15.41
C GLU A 88 3.64 -16.44 -15.10
N ARG A 89 3.16 -16.13 -13.89
CA ARG A 89 2.78 -14.75 -13.50
C ARG A 89 3.77 -14.08 -12.56
N ARG A 90 4.76 -14.84 -12.08
CA ARG A 90 5.77 -14.38 -11.12
C ARG A 90 6.44 -13.07 -11.52
N SER A 91 6.84 -12.93 -12.80
CA SER A 91 7.51 -11.72 -13.26
C SER A 91 6.64 -10.47 -13.12
N CYS A 92 5.36 -10.55 -13.51
CA CYS A 92 4.41 -9.45 -13.35
C CYS A 92 4.18 -9.12 -11.86
N ALA A 93 4.07 -10.14 -11.01
CA ALA A 93 3.90 -9.94 -9.58
C ALA A 93 5.12 -9.27 -8.93
N LEU A 94 6.34 -9.63 -9.36
CA LEU A 94 7.57 -8.96 -8.90
C LEU A 94 7.61 -7.49 -9.34
N ASP A 95 7.22 -7.20 -10.58
CA ASP A 95 7.15 -5.81 -11.09
C ASP A 95 6.12 -4.98 -10.29
N ASN A 96 4.95 -5.57 -9.99
CA ASN A 96 3.92 -4.93 -9.19
C ASN A 96 4.38 -4.68 -7.76
N LEU A 97 5.00 -5.68 -7.11
CA LEU A 97 5.55 -5.51 -5.75
C LEU A 97 6.66 -4.45 -5.70
N GLN A 98 7.50 -4.38 -6.73
CA GLN A 98 8.51 -3.32 -6.84
C GLN A 98 7.85 -1.94 -6.99
N TYR A 99 6.79 -1.84 -7.77
CA TYR A 99 6.03 -0.60 -7.91
C TYR A 99 5.33 -0.19 -6.60
N PHE A 100 4.70 -1.13 -5.90
CA PHE A 100 4.06 -0.89 -4.61
C PHE A 100 5.06 -0.43 -3.56
N GLU A 101 6.24 -1.06 -3.51
CA GLU A 101 7.36 -0.68 -2.66
C GLU A 101 7.76 0.78 -2.87
N TYR A 102 7.92 1.19 -4.15
CA TYR A 102 8.24 2.57 -4.50
C TYR A 102 7.18 3.56 -4.01
N ILE A 103 5.89 3.27 -4.22
CA ILE A 103 4.79 4.11 -3.74
C ILE A 103 4.85 4.22 -2.21
N LEU A 104 4.95 3.09 -1.51
CA LEU A 104 4.97 3.06 -0.05
C LEU A 104 6.13 3.85 0.53
N ARG A 105 7.33 3.77 -0.07
CA ARG A 105 8.47 4.61 0.35
C ARG A 105 8.19 6.10 0.19
N ARG A 106 7.47 6.51 -0.86
CA ARG A 106 7.04 7.91 -1.02
C ARG A 106 6.11 8.32 0.11
N HIS A 107 5.14 7.48 0.46
CA HIS A 107 4.21 7.73 1.56
C HIS A 107 4.92 7.77 2.92
N VAL A 108 5.85 6.84 3.18
CA VAL A 108 6.73 6.86 4.38
C VAL A 108 7.46 8.20 4.50
N SER A 109 8.06 8.69 3.40
CA SER A 109 8.75 9.98 3.39
C SER A 109 7.82 11.15 3.71
N ASN A 110 6.61 11.15 3.12
CA ASN A 110 5.61 12.19 3.33
C ASN A 110 5.08 12.19 4.78
N ILE A 111 4.75 11.03 5.33
CA ILE A 111 4.28 10.86 6.71
C ILE A 111 5.38 11.32 7.67
N ARG A 112 6.62 10.90 7.44
CA ARG A 112 7.78 11.31 8.27
C ARG A 112 7.99 12.82 8.23
N THR A 113 7.90 13.44 7.05
CA THR A 113 8.00 14.89 6.91
C THR A 113 6.89 15.59 7.69
N THR A 114 5.66 15.07 7.62
CA THR A 114 4.52 15.62 8.37
C THR A 114 4.74 15.51 9.88
N LEU A 115 5.18 14.35 10.38
CA LEU A 115 5.54 14.15 11.79
C LEU A 115 6.66 15.09 12.24
N CYS A 116 7.74 15.21 11.46
CA CYS A 116 8.82 16.15 11.75
C CYS A 116 8.29 17.58 11.83
N ASN A 117 7.40 17.98 10.93
CA ASN A 117 6.78 19.30 11.00
C ASN A 117 5.98 19.45 12.29
N LEU A 118 5.12 18.48 12.63
CA LEU A 118 4.32 18.46 13.87
C LEU A 118 5.20 18.61 15.11
N GLU A 119 6.30 17.86 15.19
CA GLU A 119 7.18 17.82 16.36
C GLU A 119 8.19 18.97 16.41
N SER A 120 8.64 19.51 15.27
CA SER A 120 9.65 20.58 15.18
C SER A 120 9.20 21.94 15.74
N GLY A 121 7.96 22.04 16.19
CA GLY A 121 7.48 23.23 16.89
C GLY A 121 7.21 24.42 15.98
N ILE A 122 7.06 24.23 14.67
CA ILE A 122 6.53 25.28 13.75
C ILE A 122 5.21 25.82 14.31
N TYR A 123 4.39 24.94 14.86
CA TYR A 123 3.10 25.22 15.51
C TYR A 123 3.22 25.92 16.88
N THR A 124 4.43 26.08 17.43
CA THR A 124 4.61 26.86 18.66
C THR A 124 4.33 28.34 18.45
N SER A 125 4.49 28.83 17.21
CA SER A 125 4.17 30.19 16.78
C SER A 125 2.68 30.42 16.52
N TRP A 126 1.87 29.36 16.48
CA TRP A 126 0.45 29.47 16.19
C TRP A 126 -0.33 30.02 17.38
N PRO A 127 -1.45 30.72 17.13
CA PRO A 127 -2.36 31.12 18.20
C PRO A 127 -2.82 29.92 19.02
N LYS A 128 -2.72 30.04 20.35
CA LYS A 128 -3.08 28.99 21.31
C LYS A 128 -4.20 29.49 22.22
N CYS A 129 -5.05 28.57 22.65
CA CYS A 129 -6.08 28.90 23.62
C CYS A 129 -5.45 29.26 24.98
N ASP A 130 -5.79 30.43 25.50
CA ASP A 130 -5.43 30.96 26.82
C ASP A 130 -6.14 30.24 27.98
N THR A 131 -7.27 29.62 27.69
CA THR A 131 -8.16 29.02 28.68
C THR A 131 -7.65 27.64 29.07
N THR A 132 -7.51 27.35 30.37
CA THR A 132 -6.94 26.07 30.86
C THR A 132 -7.64 24.83 30.29
N SER A 133 -8.98 24.86 30.13
CA SER A 133 -9.74 23.74 29.57
C SER A 133 -9.57 23.59 28.06
N GLY A 134 -9.49 24.70 27.31
CA GLY A 134 -9.27 24.70 25.86
C GLY A 134 -7.84 24.28 25.50
N SER A 135 -6.85 24.80 26.24
CA SER A 135 -5.44 24.41 26.09
C SER A 135 -5.23 22.90 26.33
N LYS A 136 -5.87 22.32 27.36
CA LYS A 136 -5.84 20.87 27.60
C LYS A 136 -6.46 20.08 26.43
N ARG A 137 -7.57 20.54 25.86
CA ARG A 137 -8.21 19.87 24.71
C ARG A 137 -7.33 19.92 23.46
N ALA A 138 -6.74 21.07 23.16
CA ALA A 138 -5.81 21.24 22.05
C ALA A 138 -4.57 20.33 22.21
N ALA A 139 -4.00 20.28 23.42
CA ALA A 139 -2.85 19.41 23.71
C ALA A 139 -3.19 17.92 23.55
N LEU A 140 -4.37 17.48 24.02
CA LEU A 140 -4.82 16.09 23.84
C LEU A 140 -5.06 15.75 22.37
N ALA A 141 -5.67 16.67 21.60
CA ALA A 141 -5.88 16.50 20.17
C ALA A 141 -4.53 16.34 19.43
N PHE A 142 -3.57 17.22 19.73
CA PHE A 142 -2.21 17.14 19.18
C PHE A 142 -1.52 15.81 19.49
N GLN A 143 -1.57 15.36 20.76
CA GLN A 143 -0.95 14.09 21.16
C GLN A 143 -1.55 12.89 20.45
N ARG A 144 -2.89 12.86 20.30
CA ARG A 144 -3.59 11.81 19.55
C ARG A 144 -3.16 11.81 18.10
N LEU A 145 -3.13 12.97 17.45
CA LEU A 145 -2.74 13.09 16.06
C LEU A 145 -1.30 12.61 15.82
N VAL A 146 -0.36 13.00 16.68
CA VAL A 146 1.02 12.53 16.57
C VAL A 146 1.12 11.02 16.73
N MET A 147 0.34 10.43 17.64
CA MET A 147 0.27 8.97 17.81
C MET A 147 -0.29 8.30 16.55
N ASP A 148 -1.39 8.80 16.00
CA ASP A 148 -2.00 8.26 14.78
C ASP A 148 -1.00 8.25 13.60
N TYR A 149 -0.28 9.36 13.39
CA TYR A 149 0.71 9.44 12.32
C TYR A 149 1.94 8.54 12.56
N LYS A 150 2.31 8.27 13.82
CA LYS A 150 3.38 7.31 14.15
C LYS A 150 2.97 5.88 13.79
N GLU A 151 1.73 5.51 14.08
CA GLU A 151 1.18 4.21 13.68
C GLU A 151 1.12 4.07 12.15
N LEU A 152 0.67 5.12 11.44
CA LEU A 152 0.69 5.15 9.97
C LEU A 152 2.10 4.98 9.40
N LEU A 153 3.09 5.65 10.00
CA LEU A 153 4.49 5.53 9.59
C LEU A 153 5.00 4.09 9.76
N TYR A 154 4.69 3.49 10.92
CA TYR A 154 5.06 2.11 11.21
C TYR A 154 4.42 1.14 10.20
N HIS A 155 3.11 1.26 9.96
CA HIS A 155 2.38 0.40 9.02
C HIS A 155 2.92 0.52 7.59
N ALA A 156 3.09 1.75 7.08
CA ALA A 156 3.64 1.98 5.74
C ALA A 156 5.07 1.42 5.58
N THR A 157 5.91 1.58 6.61
CA THR A 157 7.28 1.04 6.61
C THR A 157 7.28 -0.48 6.59
N ASN A 158 6.38 -1.11 7.36
CA ASN A 158 6.24 -2.55 7.37
C ASN A 158 5.78 -3.08 6.00
N LEU A 159 4.79 -2.45 5.37
CA LEU A 159 4.33 -2.86 4.04
C LEU A 159 5.44 -2.75 2.99
N ALA A 160 6.20 -1.65 2.97
CA ALA A 160 7.35 -1.51 2.07
C ALA A 160 8.42 -2.59 2.31
N THR A 161 8.64 -2.94 3.58
CA THR A 161 9.57 -4.01 3.97
C THR A 161 9.06 -5.38 3.52
N GLN A 162 7.77 -5.64 3.63
CA GLN A 162 7.14 -6.89 3.17
C GLN A 162 7.32 -7.09 1.66
N CYS A 163 7.11 -6.04 0.84
CA CYS A 163 7.39 -6.12 -0.61
C CYS A 163 8.85 -6.54 -0.86
N THR A 164 9.79 -5.88 -0.18
CA THR A 164 11.23 -6.15 -0.35
C THR A 164 11.59 -7.59 0.05
N GLN A 165 11.04 -8.06 1.17
CA GLN A 165 11.25 -9.42 1.65
C GLN A 165 10.65 -10.46 0.71
N GLY A 166 9.41 -10.25 0.24
CA GLY A 166 8.75 -11.13 -0.70
C GLY A 166 9.51 -11.30 -2.00
N MET A 167 9.95 -10.19 -2.60
CA MET A 167 10.81 -10.21 -3.79
C MET A 167 12.12 -10.98 -3.53
N SER A 168 12.79 -10.74 -2.41
CA SER A 168 14.05 -11.40 -2.07
C SER A 168 13.90 -12.92 -1.88
N VAL A 169 12.86 -13.35 -1.16
CA VAL A 169 12.60 -14.79 -0.94
C VAL A 169 12.34 -15.49 -2.27
N MET A 170 11.61 -14.88 -3.20
CA MET A 170 11.37 -15.47 -4.52
C MET A 170 12.60 -15.51 -5.40
N MET A 171 13.38 -14.44 -5.44
CA MET A 171 14.62 -14.41 -6.21
C MET A 171 15.61 -15.48 -5.72
N ASN A 172 15.71 -15.67 -4.41
CA ASN A 172 16.52 -16.75 -3.84
C ASN A 172 15.99 -18.14 -4.24
N ARG A 173 14.66 -18.34 -4.24
CA ARG A 173 14.06 -19.61 -4.69
C ARG A 173 14.32 -19.87 -6.18
N SER A 174 14.24 -18.86 -7.05
CA SER A 174 14.52 -19.03 -8.49
C SER A 174 15.99 -19.39 -8.74
N VAL A 175 16.93 -18.72 -8.07
CA VAL A 175 18.36 -19.03 -8.14
C VAL A 175 18.65 -20.46 -7.68
N VAL A 176 18.03 -20.91 -6.59
CA VAL A 176 18.18 -22.30 -6.10
C VAL A 176 17.59 -23.30 -7.10
N ALA A 177 16.43 -23.00 -7.68
CA ALA A 177 15.79 -23.88 -8.67
C ALA A 177 16.63 -23.99 -9.97
N GLU A 178 17.16 -22.88 -10.46
CA GLU A 178 18.06 -22.85 -11.62
C GLU A 178 19.36 -23.62 -11.35
N SER A 179 19.94 -23.44 -10.16
CA SER A 179 21.13 -24.18 -9.72
C SER A 179 20.87 -25.69 -9.72
N ARG A 180 19.71 -26.15 -9.21
CA ARG A 180 19.32 -27.57 -9.25
C ARG A 180 19.16 -28.08 -10.68
N LYS A 181 18.49 -27.32 -11.56
CA LYS A 181 18.34 -27.68 -12.98
C LYS A 181 19.70 -27.81 -13.68
N SER A 182 20.63 -26.89 -13.39
CA SER A 182 22.00 -26.90 -13.93
C SER A 182 22.82 -28.10 -13.43
N ILE A 183 22.49 -28.69 -12.28
CA ILE A 183 23.10 -29.93 -11.76
C ILE A 183 22.45 -31.19 -12.35
N GLU A 184 21.15 -31.17 -12.62
CA GLU A 184 20.45 -32.32 -13.22
C GLU A 184 20.71 -32.51 -14.73
N GLN A 185 20.88 -31.41 -15.48
CA GLN A 185 21.21 -31.44 -16.90
C GLN A 185 22.51 -32.21 -17.23
N PRO A 186 23.64 -32.01 -16.52
CA PRO A 186 24.87 -32.75 -16.79
C PRO A 186 24.73 -34.25 -16.52
N GLU A 187 23.85 -34.70 -15.63
CA GLU A 187 23.58 -36.13 -15.43
C GLU A 187 22.89 -36.76 -16.65
N ARG A 188 21.99 -36.03 -17.31
CA ARG A 188 21.37 -36.47 -18.58
C ARG A 188 22.38 -36.47 -19.73
N LEU A 189 23.23 -35.44 -19.80
CA LEU A 189 24.30 -35.36 -20.79
C LEU A 189 25.33 -36.47 -20.60
N LYS A 190 25.73 -36.80 -19.36
CA LYS A 190 26.62 -37.94 -19.08
C LYS A 190 26.09 -39.26 -19.62
N LYS A 191 24.80 -39.55 -19.43
CA LYS A 191 24.16 -40.77 -19.97
C LYS A 191 24.18 -40.80 -21.50
N LEU A 192 23.86 -39.67 -22.14
CA LEU A 192 23.93 -39.55 -23.60
C LEU A 192 25.35 -39.72 -24.13
N THR A 193 26.34 -39.08 -23.50
CA THR A 193 27.75 -39.21 -23.89
C THR A 193 28.26 -40.64 -23.72
N LEU A 194 27.83 -41.35 -22.66
CA LEU A 194 28.21 -42.74 -22.44
C LEU A 194 27.62 -43.68 -23.51
N LEU A 195 26.35 -43.47 -23.90
CA LEU A 195 25.72 -44.21 -24.99
C LEU A 195 26.35 -43.92 -26.36
N ALA A 196 26.71 -42.65 -26.61
CA ALA A 196 27.40 -42.27 -27.84
C ALA A 196 28.77 -42.95 -27.91
N THR A 197 29.57 -42.86 -26.85
CA THR A 197 30.90 -43.47 -26.80
C THR A 197 30.88 -44.99 -26.93
N SER A 198 29.93 -45.70 -26.31
CA SER A 198 29.80 -47.14 -26.49
C SER A 198 29.46 -47.52 -27.94
N SER A 199 28.62 -46.72 -28.60
CA SER A 199 28.23 -46.94 -30.00
C SER A 199 29.41 -46.71 -30.95
N TYR A 200 30.20 -45.65 -30.73
CA TYR A 200 31.43 -45.37 -31.50
C TYR A 200 32.50 -46.46 -31.31
N LEU A 201 32.70 -46.94 -30.08
CA LEU A 201 33.66 -48.03 -29.79
C LEU A 201 33.22 -49.37 -30.41
N CYS A 202 31.92 -49.65 -30.43
CA CYS A 202 31.38 -50.86 -31.05
C CYS A 202 31.55 -50.81 -32.58
N HIS A 203 31.29 -49.66 -33.20
CA HIS A 203 31.47 -49.47 -34.64
C HIS A 203 32.95 -49.55 -35.06
N SER A 204 33.87 -48.96 -34.28
CA SER A 204 35.31 -49.05 -34.50
C SER A 204 35.86 -50.49 -34.39
N ARG A 205 35.36 -51.29 -33.45
CA ARG A 205 35.78 -52.71 -33.32
C ARG A 205 35.28 -53.59 -34.48
N LEU A 206 34.09 -53.32 -35.01
CA LEU A 206 33.54 -54.02 -36.18
C LEU A 206 34.36 -53.73 -37.46
N LEU A 207 34.91 -52.52 -37.61
CA LEU A 207 35.76 -52.16 -38.75
C LEU A 207 37.21 -52.67 -38.64
N SER A 208 37.68 -53.01 -37.44
CA SER A 208 39.03 -53.56 -37.21
C SER A 208 39.08 -55.10 -37.25
N SER A 209 37.92 -55.76 -37.37
CA SER A 209 37.79 -57.23 -37.39
C SER A 209 37.30 -57.79 -38.74
N ALA A 210 37.19 -56.91 -39.75
CA ALA A 210 37.01 -57.25 -41.17
C ALA A 210 38.34 -57.02 -41.91
#